data_AF-A0A939KGL4-F1
#
_entry.id   AF-A0A939KGL4-F1
#
_cell.length_a   1.000
_cell.length_b   1.000
_cell.length_c   1.000
_cell.angle_alpha   90.00
_cell.angle_beta   90.00
_cell.angle_gamma   90.00
#
_symmetry.space_group_name_H-M   'P 1'
#
loop_
_entity.id
_entity.type
_entity.pdbx_description
1 polymer ?
#
loop_
_entity_poly.entity_id
_entity_poly.type
_entity_poly.pdbx_seq_one_letter_code
_entity_poly.pdbx_strand_id
1 'polypeptide(L)'
;MTHTGLALLGFIIWTLTLLVAMAVYRTALVQTKKKATLKFASDGSDIQGFGERLTRAQANCSESFVFIGGTLLYSLATNNMVITDSLALILLAARVGQSLVHLVSTSDIAIQGRFVLFLTQIGIVSFWIYRFFLV
;
A
#
# COMPACT_ATOMS: atom_id res chain seq x y z
N MET A 1 13.76 14.63 -10.37
CA MET A 1 12.36 14.32 -9.98
C MET A 1 12.17 14.81 -8.56
N THR A 2 10.99 15.36 -8.22
CA THR A 2 10.66 15.79 -6.86
C THR A 2 10.47 14.58 -5.93
N HIS A 3 10.60 14.77 -4.62
CA HIS A 3 10.35 13.69 -3.66
C HIS A 3 8.88 13.23 -3.72
N THR A 4 7.94 14.14 -3.99
CA THR A 4 6.53 13.83 -4.26
C THR A 4 6.39 12.89 -5.45
N GLY A 5 7.05 13.20 -6.58
CA GLY A 5 7.03 12.36 -7.77
C GLY A 5 7.64 10.97 -7.53
N LEU A 6 8.76 10.91 -6.80
CA LEU A 6 9.39 9.64 -6.41
C LEU A 6 8.49 8.81 -5.48
N ALA A 7 7.83 9.44 -4.51
CA ALA A 7 6.91 8.76 -3.60
C ALA A 7 5.71 8.18 -4.35
N LEU A 8 5.12 8.95 -5.28
CA LEU A 8 4.00 8.49 -6.11
C LEU A 8 4.43 7.30 -6.98
N LEU A 9 5.55 7.43 -7.70
CA LEU A 9 6.05 6.36 -8.55
C LEU A 9 6.38 5.10 -7.72
N GLY A 10 7.02 5.27 -6.57
CA GLY A 10 7.34 4.19 -5.64
C GLY A 10 6.09 3.47 -5.12
N PHE A 11 5.02 4.22 -4.81
CA PHE A 11 3.74 3.63 -4.40
C PHE A 11 3.14 2.80 -5.55
N ILE A 12 3.09 3.35 -6.76
CA ILE A 12 2.57 2.67 -7.95
C ILE A 12 3.35 1.35 -8.18
N ILE A 13 4.68 1.42 -8.17
CA ILE A 13 5.55 0.25 -8.31
C ILE A 13 5.24 -0.76 -7.21
N TRP A 14 5.14 -0.35 -5.95
CA TRP A 14 4.88 -1.25 -4.84
C TRP A 14 3.51 -1.95 -4.96
N THR A 15 2.48 -1.20 -5.36
CA THR A 15 1.13 -1.75 -5.60
C THR A 15 1.16 -2.79 -6.71
N LEU A 16 1.87 -2.49 -7.81
CA LEU A 16 2.05 -3.42 -8.92
C LEU A 16 2.85 -4.66 -8.50
N THR A 17 3.91 -4.50 -7.70
CA THR A 17 4.69 -5.61 -7.15
C THR A 17 3.82 -6.55 -6.33
N LEU A 18 2.98 -6.03 -5.43
CA LEU A 18 2.05 -6.85 -4.64
C LEU A 18 1.02 -7.56 -5.53
N LEU A 19 0.50 -6.88 -6.55
CA LEU A 19 -0.45 -7.46 -7.52
C LEU A 19 0.18 -8.64 -8.29
N VAL A 20 1.38 -8.43 -8.84
CA VAL A 20 2.12 -9.47 -9.57
C VAL A 20 2.48 -10.63 -8.64
N ALA A 21 2.96 -10.34 -7.43
CA ALA A 21 3.25 -11.38 -6.43
C ALA A 21 2.01 -12.22 -6.10
N MET A 22 0.84 -11.58 -5.94
CA MET A 22 -0.43 -12.26 -5.69
C MET A 22 -0.82 -13.16 -6.88
N ALA A 23 -0.71 -12.65 -8.11
CA ALA A 23 -1.02 -13.43 -9.32
C ALA A 23 -0.10 -14.64 -9.48
N VAL A 24 1.20 -14.46 -9.26
CA VAL A 24 2.20 -15.55 -9.31
C VAL A 24 1.90 -16.60 -8.23
N TYR A 25 1.66 -16.18 -6.98
CA TYR A 25 1.35 -17.08 -5.88
C TYR A 25 0.11 -17.94 -6.16
N ARG A 26 -0.97 -17.30 -6.63
CA ARG A 26 -2.23 -17.97 -7.00
C ARG A 26 -2.04 -18.97 -8.12
N THR A 27 -1.25 -18.61 -9.13
CA THR A 27 -0.93 -19.50 -10.26
C THR A 27 -0.13 -20.73 -9.81
N ALA A 28 0.86 -20.52 -8.95
CA ALA A 28 1.68 -21.60 -8.39
C ALA A 28 0.84 -22.60 -7.56
N LEU A 29 -0.16 -22.14 -6.80
CA LEU A 29 -1.06 -23.04 -6.05
C LEU A 29 -1.87 -23.98 -6.96
N VAL A 30 -2.31 -23.49 -8.11
CA VAL A 30 -3.05 -24.31 -9.08
C VAL A 30 -2.10 -25.29 -9.78
N GLN A 31 -0.94 -24.83 -10.22
CA GLN A 31 0.07 -25.68 -10.87
C GLN A 31 0.57 -26.80 -9.95
N THR A 32 0.71 -26.52 -8.65
CA THR A 32 1.11 -27.51 -7.63
C THR A 32 -0.06 -28.36 -7.11
N LYS A 33 -1.25 -28.25 -7.71
CA LYS A 33 -2.48 -28.98 -7.33
C LYS A 33 -2.95 -28.74 -5.90
N LYS A 34 -2.43 -27.71 -5.22
CA LYS A 34 -2.90 -27.26 -3.89
C LYS A 34 -4.27 -26.59 -3.98
N LYS A 35 -4.69 -26.20 -5.19
CA LYS A 35 -6.03 -25.71 -5.48
C LYS A 35 -6.50 -26.18 -6.86
N ALA A 36 -7.77 -26.56 -6.97
CA ALA A 36 -8.31 -27.14 -8.21
C ALA A 36 -8.51 -26.12 -9.34
N THR A 37 -8.79 -24.85 -9.02
CA THR A 37 -9.11 -23.82 -10.01
C THR A 37 -8.51 -22.46 -9.64
N LEU A 38 -8.47 -21.55 -10.62
CA LEU A 38 -8.09 -20.14 -10.42
C LEU A 38 -9.21 -19.28 -9.80
N LYS A 39 -10.27 -19.89 -9.25
CA LYS A 39 -11.29 -19.17 -8.49
C LYS A 39 -10.75 -18.89 -7.10
N PHE A 40 -10.38 -17.64 -6.83
CA PHE A 40 -9.93 -17.17 -5.52
C PHE A 40 -10.93 -16.19 -4.92
N ALA A 41 -11.14 -16.26 -3.61
CA ALA A 41 -11.88 -15.26 -2.87
C ALA A 41 -11.16 -13.90 -2.95
N SER A 42 -11.94 -12.82 -2.99
CA SER A 42 -11.41 -11.46 -3.07
C SER A 42 -10.65 -11.06 -1.81
N ASP A 43 -11.04 -11.60 -0.65
CA ASP A 43 -10.39 -11.39 0.65
C ASP A 43 -9.23 -12.37 0.93
N GLY A 44 -9.09 -13.41 0.12
CA GLY A 44 -8.08 -14.46 0.28
C GLY A 44 -8.36 -15.46 1.41
N SER A 45 -9.59 -15.48 1.95
CA SER A 45 -10.03 -16.42 3.01
C SER A 45 -9.90 -17.90 2.62
N ASP A 46 -9.82 -18.17 1.32
CA ASP A 46 -9.65 -19.49 0.74
C ASP A 46 -8.18 -19.94 0.57
N ILE A 47 -7.22 -19.09 0.96
CA ILE A 47 -5.77 -19.40 0.95
C ILE A 47 -5.12 -18.95 2.25
N GLN A 48 -5.43 -19.66 3.34
CA GLN A 48 -4.93 -19.39 4.68
C GLN A 48 -3.41 -19.13 4.73
N GLY A 49 -2.99 -18.32 5.70
CA GLY A 49 -1.58 -18.03 5.95
C GLY A 49 -1.05 -16.94 5.01
N PHE A 50 0.06 -17.20 4.32
CA PHE A 50 0.74 -16.17 3.53
C PHE A 50 -0.11 -15.65 2.36
N GLY A 51 -0.86 -16.53 1.68
CA GLY A 51 -1.70 -16.15 0.54
C GLY A 51 -2.81 -15.17 0.90
N GLU A 52 -3.47 -15.40 2.03
CA GLU A 52 -4.48 -14.51 2.61
C GLU A 52 -3.85 -13.15 2.92
N ARG A 53 -2.72 -13.13 3.65
CA ARG A 53 -2.03 -11.89 4.01
C ARG A 53 -1.57 -11.10 2.80
N LEU A 54 -1.10 -11.78 1.74
CA LEU A 54 -0.72 -11.14 0.48
C LEU A 54 -1.93 -10.52 -0.22
N THR A 55 -3.06 -11.22 -0.26
CA THR A 55 -4.31 -10.68 -0.81
C THR A 55 -4.75 -9.43 -0.04
N ARG A 56 -4.77 -9.50 1.29
CA ARG A 56 -5.17 -8.39 2.16
C ARG A 56 -4.19 -7.21 2.12
N ALA A 57 -2.90 -7.47 2.01
CA ALA A 57 -1.88 -6.42 1.85
C ALA A 57 -2.02 -5.70 0.50
N GLN A 58 -2.28 -6.43 -0.58
CA GLN A 58 -2.51 -5.85 -1.91
C GLN A 58 -3.79 -5.02 -1.94
N ALA A 59 -4.91 -5.54 -1.40
CA ALA A 59 -6.18 -4.82 -1.31
C ALA A 59 -6.04 -3.52 -0.51
N ASN A 60 -5.40 -3.60 0.67
CA ASN A 60 -5.10 -2.41 1.46
C ASN A 60 -4.22 -1.42 0.65
N CYS A 61 -3.26 -1.94 -0.14
CA CYS A 61 -2.42 -1.13 -1.00
C CYS A 61 -3.24 -0.32 -2.03
N SER A 62 -4.18 -0.98 -2.70
CA SER A 62 -5.07 -0.37 -3.69
C SER A 62 -6.06 0.62 -3.07
N GLU A 63 -6.68 0.29 -1.95
CA GLU A 63 -7.66 1.16 -1.29
C GLU A 63 -7.03 2.46 -0.81
N SER A 64 -5.86 2.41 -0.16
CA SER A 64 -5.23 3.65 0.31
C SER A 64 -4.60 4.48 -0.81
N PHE A 65 -4.47 3.95 -2.03
CA PHE A 65 -4.05 4.75 -3.19
C PHE A 65 -5.02 5.91 -3.45
N VAL A 66 -6.31 5.73 -3.18
CA VAL A 66 -7.34 6.76 -3.40
C VAL A 66 -6.97 8.05 -2.67
N PHE A 67 -6.63 7.97 -1.39
CA PHE A 67 -6.30 9.16 -0.61
C PHE A 67 -4.82 9.50 -0.65
N ILE A 68 -3.90 8.53 -0.66
CA ILE A 68 -2.46 8.81 -0.68
C ILE A 68 -1.99 9.21 -2.09
N GLY A 69 -2.23 8.32 -3.06
CA GLY A 69 -1.88 8.55 -4.46
C GLY A 69 -2.64 9.75 -5.03
N GLY A 70 -3.94 9.87 -4.72
CA GLY A 70 -4.76 11.02 -5.09
C GLY A 70 -4.20 12.35 -4.57
N THR A 71 -3.74 12.40 -3.31
CA THR A 71 -3.13 13.63 -2.73
C THR A 71 -1.80 13.98 -3.41
N LEU A 72 -0.95 13.00 -3.69
CA LEU A 72 0.32 13.24 -4.40
C LEU A 72 0.08 13.68 -5.86
N LEU A 73 -0.90 13.08 -6.54
CA LEU A 73 -1.33 13.47 -7.88
C LEU A 73 -1.88 14.90 -7.91
N TYR A 74 -2.73 15.25 -6.94
CA TYR A 74 -3.26 16.61 -6.79
C TYR A 74 -2.13 17.62 -6.65
N SER A 75 -1.17 17.36 -5.75
CA SER A 75 0.01 18.20 -5.54
C SER A 75 0.80 18.46 -6.83
N LEU A 76 1.01 17.42 -7.63
CA LEU A 76 1.69 17.50 -8.92
C LEU A 76 0.86 18.31 -9.94
N ALA A 77 -0.44 18.02 -10.05
CA ALA A 77 -1.33 18.66 -11.01
C ALA A 77 -1.52 20.16 -10.73
N THR A 78 -1.48 20.58 -9.46
CA THR A 78 -1.59 21.99 -9.07
C THR A 78 -0.23 22.68 -8.89
N ASN A 79 0.89 22.02 -9.20
CA ASN A 79 2.26 22.51 -8.97
C ASN A 79 2.57 22.90 -7.50
N ASN A 80 1.88 22.30 -6.52
CA ASN A 80 2.04 22.59 -5.08
C ASN A 80 2.93 21.58 -4.33
N MET A 81 3.90 20.98 -5.03
CA MET A 81 4.82 19.96 -4.49
C MET A 81 5.61 20.43 -3.26
N VAL A 82 5.79 21.74 -3.07
CA VAL A 82 6.44 22.30 -1.87
C VAL A 82 5.74 21.89 -0.56
N ILE A 83 4.44 21.58 -0.61
CA ILE A 83 3.67 21.13 0.55
C ILE A 83 3.97 19.67 0.88
N THR A 84 4.21 18.84 -0.14
CA THR A 84 4.31 17.37 0.00
C THR A 84 5.75 16.86 0.04
N ASP A 85 6.71 17.57 -0.56
CA ASP A 85 8.07 17.06 -0.80
C ASP A 85 8.84 16.66 0.47
N SER A 86 8.66 17.36 1.59
CA SER A 86 9.42 17.09 2.82
C SER A 86 9.07 15.76 3.49
N LEU A 87 7.81 15.32 3.38
CA LEU A 87 7.31 14.11 4.04
C LEU A 87 7.03 12.95 3.05
N ALA A 88 7.17 13.19 1.74
CA ALA A 88 6.82 12.24 0.70
C ALA A 88 7.52 10.87 0.84
N LEU A 89 8.84 10.86 1.08
CA LEU A 89 9.58 9.61 1.22
C LEU A 89 9.30 8.88 2.55
N ILE A 90 8.97 9.62 3.61
CA ILE A 90 8.55 9.04 4.89
C ILE A 90 7.19 8.35 4.71
N LEU A 91 6.26 8.99 4.00
CA LEU A 91 4.97 8.39 3.68
C LEU A 91 5.12 7.12 2.83
N LEU A 92 6.00 7.13 1.82
CA LEU A 92 6.30 5.94 1.03
C LEU A 92 6.89 4.81 1.91
N ALA A 93 7.86 5.13 2.76
CA ALA A 93 8.46 4.16 3.68
C ALA A 93 7.42 3.55 4.64
N ALA A 94 6.52 4.38 5.19
CA ALA A 94 5.43 3.92 6.05
C ALA A 94 4.49 2.96 5.32
N ARG A 95 4.18 3.25 4.04
CA ARG A 95 3.35 2.39 3.20
C ARG A 95 3.99 1.03 2.93
N VAL A 96 5.23 1.03 2.47
CA VAL A 96 5.99 -0.21 2.20
C VAL A 96 6.15 -1.02 3.48
N GLY A 97 6.55 -0.36 4.58
CA GLY A 97 6.69 -1.00 5.88
C GLY A 97 5.39 -1.65 6.36
N GLN A 98 4.24 -0.97 6.21
CA GLN A 98 2.95 -1.50 6.62
C GLN A 98 2.61 -2.80 5.87
N SER A 99 2.82 -2.83 4.55
CA SER A 99 2.62 -4.03 3.73
C SER A 99 3.56 -5.16 4.16
N LEU A 100 4.86 -4.86 4.36
CA LEU A 100 5.84 -5.87 4.76
C LEU A 100 5.51 -6.50 6.11
N VAL A 101 5.19 -5.69 7.13
CA VAL A 101 4.78 -6.21 8.45
C VAL A 101 3.55 -7.10 8.31
N HIS A 102 2.60 -6.76 7.43
CA HIS A 102 1.39 -7.55 7.17
C HIS A 102 1.72 -8.90 6.56
N LEU A 103 2.62 -8.93 5.58
CA LEU A 103 3.03 -10.17 4.94
C LEU A 103 3.75 -11.12 5.91
N VAL A 104 4.59 -10.56 6.78
CA VAL A 104 5.47 -11.32 7.67
C VAL A 104 4.76 -11.87 8.90
N SER A 105 3.91 -11.09 9.58
CA SER A 105 3.39 -11.50 10.90
C SER A 105 1.95 -11.05 11.18
N THR A 106 1.25 -11.88 11.96
CA THR A 106 -0.09 -11.63 12.52
C THR A 106 -0.08 -11.56 14.05
N SER A 107 1.09 -11.47 14.70
CA SER A 107 1.16 -11.27 16.15
C SER A 107 0.60 -9.91 16.55
N ASP A 108 0.16 -9.76 17.80
CA ASP A 108 -0.41 -8.51 18.31
C ASP A 108 0.54 -7.31 18.14
N ILE A 109 1.84 -7.52 18.39
CA ILE A 109 2.88 -6.50 18.17
C ILE A 109 2.96 -6.09 16.70
N ALA A 110 2.88 -7.04 15.77
CA ALA A 110 2.90 -6.75 14.34
C ALA A 110 1.62 -6.03 13.88
N ILE A 111 0.46 -6.39 14.45
CA ILE A 111 -0.81 -5.71 14.21
C ILE A 111 -0.72 -4.25 14.67
N GLN A 112 -0.23 -4.00 15.88
CA GLN A 112 -0.01 -2.64 16.39
C GLN A 112 0.99 -1.87 15.54
N GLY A 113 2.10 -2.49 15.12
CA GLY A 113 3.08 -1.88 14.23
C GLY A 113 2.47 -1.41 12.90
N ARG A 114 1.60 -2.23 12.28
CA ARG A 114 0.86 -1.82 11.07
C ARG A 114 -0.08 -0.67 11.32
N PHE A 115 -0.76 -0.67 12.47
CA PHE A 115 -1.65 0.41 12.84
C PHE A 115 -0.90 1.73 12.98
N VAL A 116 0.26 1.73 13.64
CA VAL A 116 1.12 2.92 13.74
C VAL A 116 1.58 3.40 12.36
N LEU A 117 2.07 2.50 11.51
CA LEU A 117 2.49 2.85 10.13
C LEU A 117 1.33 3.41 9.29
N PHE A 118 0.11 2.91 9.50
CA PHE A 118 -1.08 3.44 8.85
C PHE A 118 -1.47 4.82 9.38
N LEU A 119 -1.42 5.03 10.70
CA LEU A 119 -1.67 6.34 11.32
C LEU A 119 -0.67 7.39 10.86
N THR A 120 0.59 7.04 10.66
CA THR A 120 1.59 7.94 10.07
C THR A 120 1.17 8.41 8.68
N GLN A 121 0.68 7.50 7.83
CA GLN A 121 0.19 7.85 6.49
C GLN A 121 -1.02 8.78 6.56
N ILE A 122 -2.00 8.45 7.42
CA ILE A 122 -3.20 9.27 7.63
C ILE A 122 -2.81 10.66 8.12
N GLY A 123 -1.96 10.77 9.15
CA GLY A 123 -1.52 12.05 9.70
C GLY A 123 -0.82 12.93 8.66
N ILE A 124 0.08 12.35 7.85
CA ILE A 124 0.77 13.07 6.77
C ILE A 124 -0.22 13.56 5.71
N VAL A 125 -1.12 12.69 5.22
CA VAL A 125 -2.09 13.07 4.18
C VAL A 125 -3.08 14.12 4.70
N SER A 126 -3.62 13.94 5.91
CA SER A 126 -4.53 14.93 6.52
C SER A 126 -3.85 16.28 6.69
N PHE A 127 -2.58 16.30 7.12
CA PHE A 127 -1.79 17.52 7.19
C PHE A 127 -1.63 18.20 5.84
N TRP A 128 -1.30 17.45 4.78
CA TRP A 128 -1.17 18.01 3.43
C TRP A 128 -2.49 18.53 2.87
N ILE A 129 -3.58 17.78 3.02
CA ILE A 129 -4.91 18.21 2.60
C ILE A 129 -5.27 19.53 3.26
N TYR A 130 -5.08 19.64 4.58
CA TYR A 130 -5.30 20.89 5.30
C TYR A 130 -4.44 22.04 4.73
N ARG A 131 -3.15 21.78 4.46
CA ARG A 131 -2.24 22.78 3.89
C ARG A 131 -2.64 23.22 2.48
N PHE A 132 -3.23 22.37 1.65
CA PHE A 132 -3.71 22.76 0.33
C PHE A 132 -4.87 23.76 0.37
N PHE A 133 -5.66 23.80 1.45
CA PHE A 133 -6.72 24.80 1.60
C PHE A 133 -6.23 26.17 2.08
N LEU A 134 -4.96 26.28 2.49
CA LEU A 134 -4.36 27.51 3.00
C LEU A 134 -3.52 28.26 1.96
N VAL A 135 -3.44 27.73 0.73
CA VAL A 135 -2.67 28.27 -0.40
C VAL A 135 -3.64 28.61 -1.52
#